data_AF-A0A7M7P9T4-F1
#
_entry.id   AF-A0A7M7P9T4-F1
#
_cell.length_a   1.000
_cell.length_b   1.000
_cell.length_c   1.000
_cell.angle_alpha   90.00
_cell.angle_beta   90.00
_cell.angle_gamma   90.00
#
_symmetry.space_group_name_H-M   'P 1'
#
loop_
_entity.id
_entity.type
_entity.pdbx_description
1 polymer ?
#
loop_
_entity_poly.entity_id
_entity_poly.type
_entity_poly.pdbx_seq_one_letter_code
_entity_poly.pdbx_strand_id
1 'polypeptide(L)'
;MEAYKQESTTKKKSKGMAKSGRPWKTEQTARFSGMKKDKPLRSSWQLKMAQKAEKMSVRKYQQGLEDAKREAKLLKKQRREEHEKKKAENQRKSEVVQVIKNPAKLKRMKKKQLRMIQKRPT
;
A
#
# COMPACT_ATOMS: atom_id res chain seq x y z
N MET A 1 63.78 16.80 -23.73
CA MET A 1 63.59 15.62 -24.61
C MET A 1 62.12 15.57 -25.00
N GLU A 2 61.74 16.35 -26.02
CA GLU A 2 60.36 16.43 -26.53
C GLU A 2 60.07 15.22 -27.42
N ALA A 3 59.00 14.49 -27.11
CA ALA A 3 58.57 13.35 -27.88
C ALA A 3 57.80 13.82 -29.13
N TYR A 4 58.44 13.71 -30.29
CA TYR A 4 57.87 14.03 -31.60
C TYR A 4 56.68 13.10 -31.89
N LYS A 5 55.48 13.67 -32.02
CA LYS A 5 54.25 12.93 -32.34
C LYS A 5 54.26 12.65 -33.84
N GLN A 6 54.48 11.39 -34.23
CA GLN A 6 54.41 11.00 -35.64
C GLN A 6 52.95 10.94 -36.09
N GLU A 7 52.56 11.89 -36.94
CA GLU A 7 51.27 11.84 -37.64
C GLU A 7 51.40 10.90 -38.85
N SER A 8 50.73 9.75 -38.80
CA SER A 8 50.68 8.82 -39.92
C SER A 8 49.62 9.27 -40.93
N THR A 9 50.04 9.96 -41.99
CA THR A 9 49.18 10.28 -43.13
C THR A 9 48.94 9.02 -43.97
N THR A 10 48.02 8.16 -43.53
CA THR A 10 47.59 7.01 -44.32
C THR A 10 46.79 7.50 -45.53
N LYS A 11 47.45 7.60 -46.69
CA LYS A 11 46.83 7.98 -47.96
C LYS A 11 45.71 7.00 -48.31
N LYS A 12 44.46 7.46 -48.23
CA LYS A 12 43.26 6.66 -48.53
C LYS A 12 43.31 6.25 -50.00
N LYS A 13 43.46 4.95 -50.29
CA LYS A 13 43.47 4.40 -51.65
C LYS A 13 42.13 4.74 -52.34
N SER A 14 42.16 5.51 -53.43
CA SER A 14 40.97 5.81 -54.21
C SER A 14 40.47 4.54 -54.90
N LYS A 15 39.22 4.15 -54.66
CA LYS A 15 38.60 3.05 -55.40
C LYS A 15 38.25 3.54 -56.80
N GLY A 16 38.50 2.71 -57.80
CA GLY A 16 38.15 3.02 -59.18
C GLY A 16 36.63 3.19 -59.33
N MET A 17 36.21 4.13 -60.18
CA MET A 17 34.81 4.31 -60.55
C MET A 17 34.49 3.45 -61.79
N ALA A 18 33.27 2.90 -61.85
CA ALA A 18 32.81 2.23 -63.05
C ALA A 18 32.63 3.25 -64.19
N LYS A 19 32.71 2.78 -65.44
CA LYS A 19 32.56 3.62 -66.65
C LYS A 19 31.23 4.41 -66.68
N SER A 20 30.18 3.87 -66.06
CA SER A 20 28.86 4.52 -65.92
C SER A 20 28.81 5.65 -64.89
N GLY A 21 29.92 5.91 -64.17
CA GLY A 21 29.98 6.90 -63.08
C GLY A 21 29.22 6.49 -61.81
N ARG A 22 28.51 5.35 -61.83
CA ARG A 22 27.73 4.86 -60.70
C ARG A 22 28.47 3.72 -59.98
N PRO A 23 28.68 3.80 -58.66
CA PRO A 23 29.25 2.70 -57.90
C PRO A 23 28.27 1.53 -57.86
N TRP A 24 28.76 0.31 -58.09
CA TRP A 24 27.93 -0.90 -58.08
C TRP A 24 27.52 -1.35 -56.67
N LYS A 25 28.19 -0.86 -55.62
CA LYS A 25 27.91 -1.15 -54.21
C LYS A 25 28.06 0.10 -53.35
N THR A 26 27.15 0.30 -52.41
CA THR A 26 27.24 1.35 -51.39
C THR A 26 28.32 1.02 -50.37
N GLU A 27 29.18 1.98 -50.02
CA GLU A 27 30.20 1.76 -49.00
C GLU A 27 29.58 1.79 -47.60
N GLN A 28 29.86 0.77 -46.79
CA GLN A 28 29.51 0.80 -45.38
C GLN A 28 30.51 1.71 -44.65
N THR A 29 30.08 2.94 -44.34
CA THR A 29 30.86 3.94 -43.61
C THR A 29 30.77 3.78 -42.09
N ALA A 30 29.71 3.14 -41.59
CA ALA A 30 29.51 2.92 -40.17
C ALA A 30 30.29 1.71 -39.64
N ARG A 31 31.00 1.89 -38.52
CA ARG A 31 31.66 0.81 -37.78
C ARG A 31 30.60 -0.07 -37.11
N PHE A 32 30.84 -1.38 -37.06
CA PHE A 32 29.94 -2.34 -36.40
C PHE A 32 29.70 -2.03 -34.91
N SER A 33 30.65 -1.38 -34.25
CA SER A 33 30.51 -0.91 -32.86
C SER A 33 29.48 0.20 -32.67
N GLY A 34 29.08 0.90 -33.74
CA GLY A 34 27.99 1.89 -33.73
C GLY A 34 26.60 1.25 -33.86
N MET A 35 26.52 -0.06 -34.06
CA MET A 35 25.26 -0.80 -34.10
C MET A 35 24.68 -0.85 -32.69
N LYS A 36 23.58 -0.11 -32.45
CA LYS A 36 22.81 -0.22 -31.21
C LYS A 36 22.30 -1.66 -31.10
N LYS A 37 22.83 -2.41 -30.14
CA LYS A 37 22.30 -3.72 -29.79
C LYS A 37 20.98 -3.53 -29.07
N ASP A 38 19.97 -4.32 -29.45
CA ASP A 38 18.72 -4.36 -28.72
C ASP A 38 18.96 -4.80 -27.28
N LYS A 39 18.14 -4.26 -26.37
CA LYS A 39 18.18 -4.68 -24.97
C LYS A 39 17.83 -6.17 -24.91
N PRO A 40 18.60 -6.98 -24.16
CA PRO A 40 18.26 -8.40 -24.02
C PRO A 40 16.88 -8.52 -23.37
N LEU A 41 16.06 -9.46 -23.86
CA LEU A 41 14.73 -9.75 -23.30
C LEU A 41 14.79 -10.16 -21.81
N ARG A 42 15.96 -10.60 -21.34
CA ARG A 42 16.18 -11.08 -19.97
C ARG A 42 16.93 -10.03 -19.16
N SER A 43 16.36 -9.65 -18.02
CA SER A 43 17.05 -8.84 -17.02
C SER A 43 18.13 -9.64 -16.28
N SER A 44 19.19 -8.94 -15.86
CA SER A 44 20.24 -9.50 -15.01
C SER A 44 19.67 -9.93 -13.65
N TRP A 45 20.34 -10.89 -13.00
CA TRP A 45 19.94 -11.36 -11.67
C TRP A 45 19.93 -10.24 -10.63
N GLN A 46 20.94 -9.37 -10.67
CA GLN A 46 21.05 -8.20 -9.78
C GLN A 46 19.83 -7.28 -9.90
N LEU A 47 19.37 -7.00 -11.13
CA LEU A 47 18.19 -6.16 -11.35
C LEU A 47 16.91 -6.83 -10.80
N LYS A 48 16.76 -8.15 -10.98
CA LYS A 48 15.62 -8.90 -10.40
C LYS A 48 15.63 -8.85 -8.88
N MET A 49 16.80 -8.97 -8.26
CA MET A 49 16.94 -8.89 -6.81
C MET A 49 16.63 -7.50 -6.27
N ALA A 50 17.07 -6.44 -6.95
CA ALA A 50 16.73 -5.06 -6.60
C ALA A 50 15.21 -4.84 -6.67
N GLN A 51 14.56 -5.24 -7.76
CA GLN A 51 13.10 -5.14 -7.94
C GLN A 51 12.34 -5.94 -6.88
N LYS A 52 12.84 -7.13 -6.50
CA LYS A 52 12.24 -7.93 -5.44
C LYS A 52 12.35 -7.22 -4.09
N ALA A 53 13.51 -6.64 -3.76
CA ALA A 53 13.72 -5.90 -2.52
C ALA A 53 12.81 -4.67 -2.44
N GLU A 54 12.71 -3.90 -3.51
CA GLU A 54 11.81 -2.74 -3.62
C GLU A 54 10.35 -3.15 -3.41
N LYS A 55 9.90 -4.19 -4.12
CA LYS A 55 8.53 -4.72 -3.97
C LYS A 55 8.23 -5.19 -2.55
N MET A 56 9.20 -5.81 -1.88
CA MET A 56 9.04 -6.23 -0.49
C MET A 56 8.97 -5.03 0.47
N SER A 57 9.77 -3.97 0.23
CA SER A 57 9.71 -2.72 1.00
C SER A 57 8.33 -2.07 0.91
N VAL A 58 7.82 -1.89 -0.32
CA VAL A 58 6.50 -1.29 -0.57
C VAL A 58 5.39 -2.11 0.08
N ARG A 59 5.44 -3.44 -0.02
CA ARG A 59 4.45 -4.34 0.62
C ARG A 59 4.45 -4.21 2.13
N LYS A 60 5.62 -4.19 2.77
CA LYS A 60 5.73 -4.02 4.23
C LYS A 60 5.16 -2.68 4.67
N TYR A 61 5.46 -1.62 3.92
CA TYR A 61 4.92 -0.29 4.20
C TYR A 61 3.39 -0.27 4.08
N GLN A 62 2.83 -0.85 3.01
CA GLN A 62 1.38 -0.96 2.82
C GLN A 62 0.73 -1.77 3.95
N GLN A 63 1.33 -2.89 4.37
CA GLN A 63 0.85 -3.69 5.50
C GLN A 63 0.79 -2.87 6.78
N GLY A 64 1.86 -2.13 7.10
CA GLY A 64 1.89 -1.26 8.29
C GLY A 64 0.78 -0.21 8.30
N LEU A 65 0.43 0.37 7.14
CA LEU A 65 -0.69 1.31 7.04
C LEU A 65 -2.06 0.66 7.29
N GLU A 66 -2.28 -0.53 6.74
CA GLU A 66 -3.54 -1.25 6.92
C GLU A 66 -3.70 -1.78 8.35
N ASP A 67 -2.60 -2.21 8.97
CA ASP A 67 -2.59 -2.66 10.36
C ASP A 67 -2.89 -1.49 11.30
N ALA A 68 -2.26 -0.33 11.12
CA ALA A 68 -2.56 0.88 11.89
C ALA A 68 -4.03 1.31 11.76
N LYS A 69 -4.61 1.25 10.55
CA LYS A 69 -6.04 1.51 10.33
C LYS A 69 -6.92 0.49 11.06
N ARG A 70 -6.53 -0.79 11.07
CA ARG A 70 -7.27 -1.85 11.74
C ARG A 70 -7.26 -1.65 13.25
N GLU A 71 -6.10 -1.37 13.83
CA GLU A 71 -5.94 -1.10 15.26
C GLU A 71 -6.77 0.11 15.71
N ALA A 72 -6.73 1.20 14.95
CA ALA A 72 -7.55 2.39 15.26
C ALA A 72 -9.06 2.08 15.26
N LYS A 73 -9.53 1.24 14.33
CA LYS A 73 -10.95 0.80 14.29
C LYS A 73 -11.29 -0.10 15.47
N LEU A 74 -10.42 -1.05 15.82
CA LEU A 74 -10.62 -1.95 16.95
C LEU A 74 -10.68 -1.18 18.27
N LEU A 75 -9.75 -0.24 18.48
CA LEU A 75 -9.74 0.61 19.68
C LEU A 75 -11.01 1.47 19.79
N LYS A 76 -11.49 2.02 18.67
CA LYS A 76 -12.76 2.77 18.65
C LYS A 76 -13.96 1.89 19.00
N LYS A 77 -13.97 0.64 18.53
CA LYS A 77 -15.01 -0.34 18.86
C LYS A 77 -14.98 -0.72 20.34
N GLN A 78 -13.80 -1.06 20.87
CA GLN A 78 -13.61 -1.36 22.29
C GLN A 78 -14.07 -0.21 23.19
N ARG A 79 -13.66 1.04 22.87
CA ARG A 79 -14.09 2.23 23.60
C ARG A 79 -15.61 2.39 23.61
N ARG A 80 -16.27 2.13 22.47
CA ARG A 80 -17.73 2.20 22.37
C ARG A 80 -18.38 1.14 23.25
N GLU A 81 -17.92 -0.11 23.17
CA GLU A 81 -18.44 -1.21 23.97
C GLU A 81 -18.27 -0.95 25.47
N GLU A 82 -17.11 -0.44 25.90
CA GLU A 82 -16.88 -0.04 27.28
C GLU A 82 -17.81 1.09 27.74
N HIS A 83 -18.00 2.10 26.88
CA HIS A 83 -18.90 3.20 27.18
C HIS A 83 -20.37 2.74 27.26
N GLU A 84 -20.81 1.86 26.36
CA GLU A 84 -22.14 1.26 26.40
C GLU A 84 -22.35 0.42 27.66
N LYS A 85 -21.35 -0.40 28.05
CA LYS A 85 -21.39 -1.16 29.31
C LYS A 85 -21.50 -0.23 30.53
N LYS A 86 -20.66 0.80 30.61
CA LYS A 86 -20.70 1.81 31.67
C LYS A 86 -22.05 2.53 31.70
N LYS A 87 -22.60 2.88 30.54
CA LYS A 87 -23.93 3.53 30.45
C LYS A 87 -25.03 2.60 30.95
N ALA A 88 -25.00 1.32 30.59
CA ALA A 88 -25.97 0.33 31.06
C ALA A 88 -25.87 0.11 32.57
N GLU A 89 -24.66 0.03 33.12
CA GLU A 89 -24.43 -0.09 34.56
C GLU A 89 -24.89 1.17 35.32
N ASN A 90 -24.55 2.36 34.81
CA ASN A 90 -25.00 3.62 35.39
C ASN A 90 -26.52 3.76 35.32
N GLN A 91 -27.16 3.34 34.23
CA GLN A 91 -28.61 3.31 34.12
C GLN A 91 -29.21 2.39 35.20
N ARG A 92 -28.66 1.20 35.41
CA ARG A 92 -29.09 0.27 36.47
C ARG A 92 -28.89 0.86 37.87
N LYS A 93 -27.76 1.54 38.12
CA LYS A 93 -27.45 2.16 39.43
C LYS A 93 -28.30 3.40 39.72
N SER A 94 -28.53 4.23 38.71
CA SER A 94 -29.32 5.46 38.81
C SER A 94 -30.82 5.21 38.88
N GLU A 95 -31.27 4.00 38.56
CA GLU A 95 -32.66 3.62 38.68
C GLU A 95 -33.10 3.60 40.15
N VAL A 96 -33.88 4.62 40.54
CA VAL A 96 -34.46 4.72 41.87
C VAL A 96 -35.63 3.74 41.98
N VAL A 97 -35.38 2.57 42.58
CA VAL A 97 -36.39 1.54 42.84
C VAL A 97 -36.96 1.64 44.24
N GLN A 98 -38.28 1.48 44.35
CA GLN A 98 -38.96 1.32 45.63
C GLN A 98 -39.08 -0.17 45.97
N VAL A 99 -38.45 -0.59 47.07
CA VAL A 99 -38.54 -1.98 47.56
C VAL A 99 -39.91 -2.20 48.22
N ILE A 100 -40.76 -3.03 47.61
CA ILE A 100 -42.07 -3.38 48.16
C ILE A 100 -41.93 -4.60 49.06
N LYS A 101 -41.87 -4.37 50.38
CA LYS A 101 -41.79 -5.45 51.39
C LYS A 101 -43.12 -6.19 51.59
N ASN A 102 -44.26 -5.51 51.43
CA ASN A 102 -45.59 -6.09 51.64
C ASN A 102 -46.41 -6.14 50.33
N PRO A 103 -46.72 -7.33 49.79
CA PRO A 103 -47.44 -7.47 48.53
C PRO A 103 -48.92 -7.08 48.61
N ALA A 104 -49.52 -7.03 49.80
CA ALA A 104 -50.90 -6.58 49.96
C ALA A 104 -51.10 -5.11 49.53
N LYS A 105 -50.02 -4.30 49.54
CA LYS A 105 -50.07 -2.92 49.02
C LYS A 105 -50.41 -2.86 47.53
N LEU A 106 -49.84 -3.74 46.71
CA LEU A 106 -50.13 -3.80 45.27
C LEU A 106 -51.59 -4.15 45.01
N LYS A 107 -52.15 -5.11 45.79
CA LYS A 107 -53.54 -5.54 45.64
C LYS A 107 -54.56 -4.45 45.98
N ARG A 108 -54.17 -3.45 46.79
CA ARG A 108 -55.01 -2.31 47.18
C ARG A 108 -54.89 -1.10 46.23
N MET A 109 -53.95 -1.12 45.28
CA MET A 109 -53.74 0.00 44.36
C MET A 109 -54.78 0.04 43.23
N LYS A 110 -55.01 1.24 42.69
CA LYS A 110 -55.92 1.44 41.56
C LYS A 110 -55.37 0.77 40.30
N LYS A 111 -56.25 0.18 39.50
CA LYS A 111 -55.91 -0.54 38.25
C LYS A 111 -55.08 0.30 37.27
N LYS A 112 -55.24 1.63 37.24
CA LYS A 112 -54.41 2.55 36.44
C LYS A 112 -52.96 2.64 36.95
N GLN A 113 -52.74 2.67 38.26
CA GLN A 113 -51.39 2.75 38.84
C GLN A 113 -50.63 1.43 38.65
N LEU A 114 -51.32 0.29 38.77
CA LEU A 114 -50.73 -1.02 38.51
C LEU A 114 -50.19 -1.18 37.09
N ARG A 115 -50.80 -0.50 36.10
CA ARG A 115 -50.31 -0.49 34.71
C ARG A 115 -49.01 0.30 34.52
N MET A 116 -48.68 1.21 35.44
CA MET A 116 -47.48 2.04 35.38
C MET A 116 -46.29 1.41 36.10
N ILE A 117 -46.51 0.42 36.96
CA ILE A 117 -45.46 -0.24 37.74
C ILE A 117 -44.67 -1.19 36.81
N GLN A 118 -43.35 -1.02 36.78
CA GLN A 118 -42.44 -1.95 36.12
C GLN A 118 -41.68 -2.75 37.19
N LYS A 119 -41.67 -4.09 37.05
CA LYS A 119 -40.90 -4.95 37.93
C LYS A 119 -39.44 -4.95 37.46
N ARG A 120 -38.51 -4.55 38.33
CA ARG A 120 -37.07 -4.68 38.08
C ARG A 120 -36.53 -5.95 38.72
N PRO A 121 -35.59 -6.66 38.06
CA PRO A 121 -34.93 -7.80 38.65
C PRO A 121 -33.99 -7.32 39.78
N THR A 122 -34.14 -7.92 40.96
CA THR A 122 -33.24 -7.77 42.11
C THR A 122 -32.17 -8.84 42.07
#